data_AF-A0A2V3IQR7-F1
#
_entry.id   AF-A0A2V3IQR7-F1
#
_cell.length_a   1.000
_cell.length_b   1.000
_cell.length_c   1.000
_cell.angle_alpha   90.00
_cell.angle_beta   90.00
_cell.angle_gamma   90.00
#
_symmetry.space_group_name_H-M   'P 1'
#
loop_
_entity.id
_entity.type
_entity.pdbx_description
1 polymer ?
#
loop_
_entity_poly.entity_id
_entity_poly.type
_entity_poly.pdbx_seq_one_letter_code
_entity_poly.pdbx_strand_id
1 'polypeptide(L)'
;MLHKPSSSPGLVTAWMSHVSINGPEAMAAIMSLVISAARPVPFSREQLVTLDMIIANDPQESVRDLCQVLAVDEPEKVVVLAKNTPSRRVRRTYEDFWRRVASEAPDVVLYDTDCFETLIPWLESMSGSPIRALRISASLAAYRLVDGFIEVGTQLRKQLASIQRQLNTERRRSGISQRNDSTRVAKKRAAQGKEKKKELSSKGKELANKVDELTTKNSELTELSDGVYRSTFIGRYHDIYANVRSMSLPALGGWIMMFPDQFLDDTHNKYTGWLLSDKDAVVRKTSLEVLHRMLKKKEYFANFETYLQRFCHRIIDMACNKDDTVAATAIRSINFLLPHNSTDKLLRPAQIARICDIALEDHPTDV
;
A
#
# COMPACT_ATOMS: atom_id res chain seq x y z
N MET A 1 5.99 38.19 -8.62
CA MET A 1 5.29 36.95 -9.03
C MET A 1 6.00 35.78 -8.37
N LEU A 2 5.48 35.27 -7.24
CA LEU A 2 6.02 34.05 -6.64
C LEU A 2 5.77 32.91 -7.64
N HIS A 3 6.83 32.18 -8.03
CA HIS A 3 6.71 31.01 -8.89
C HIS A 3 5.70 30.06 -8.26
N LYS A 4 4.57 29.81 -8.95
CA LYS A 4 3.66 28.74 -8.54
C LYS A 4 4.46 27.43 -8.57
N PRO A 5 4.49 26.65 -7.47
CA PRO A 5 5.23 25.40 -7.45
C PRO A 5 4.73 24.47 -8.57
N SER A 6 5.64 24.06 -9.45
CA SER A 6 5.35 23.17 -10.58
C SER A 6 5.82 21.73 -10.34
N SER A 7 6.48 21.47 -9.22
CA SER A 7 6.98 20.15 -8.82
C SER A 7 6.15 19.59 -7.66
N SER A 8 6.07 18.25 -7.59
CA SER A 8 5.36 17.57 -6.51
C SER A 8 5.83 17.98 -5.11
N PRO A 9 7.16 18.09 -4.83
CA PRO A 9 7.63 18.55 -3.53
C PRO A 9 7.15 19.97 -3.19
N GLY A 10 7.24 20.90 -4.14
CA GLY A 10 6.81 22.28 -3.91
C GLY A 10 5.31 22.40 -3.62
N LEU A 11 4.49 21.57 -4.27
CA LEU A 11 3.05 21.51 -4.02
C LEU A 11 2.74 20.96 -2.62
N VAL A 12 3.47 19.93 -2.18
CA VAL A 12 3.32 19.34 -0.85
C VAL A 12 3.74 20.34 0.22
N THR A 13 4.89 21.00 0.07
CA THR A 13 5.33 22.04 1.02
C THR A 13 4.32 23.18 1.13
N ALA A 14 3.79 23.65 0.01
CA ALA A 14 2.76 24.70 0.01
C ALA A 14 1.47 24.23 0.69
N TRP A 15 1.03 23.00 0.42
CA TRP A 15 -0.16 22.43 1.06
C TRP A 15 0.03 22.23 2.56
N MET A 16 1.16 21.67 3.02
CA MET A 16 1.47 21.49 4.43
C MET A 16 1.52 22.82 5.18
N SER A 17 2.11 23.85 4.59
CA SER A 17 2.08 25.20 5.15
C SER A 17 0.65 25.72 5.28
N HIS A 18 -0.23 25.38 4.33
CA HIS A 18 -1.63 25.77 4.39
C HIS A 18 -2.39 25.01 5.48
N VAL A 19 -2.12 23.71 5.67
CA VAL A 19 -2.70 22.92 6.78
C VAL A 19 -2.42 23.56 8.13
N SER A 20 -1.19 24.07 8.35
CA SER A 20 -0.82 24.75 9.59
C SER A 20 -1.46 26.12 9.79
N ILE A 21 -1.98 26.76 8.73
CA ILE A 21 -2.60 28.10 8.79
C ILE A 21 -4.13 28.00 8.83
N ASN A 22 -4.71 27.20 7.93
CA ASN A 22 -6.14 26.97 7.78
C ASN A 22 -6.39 25.51 7.33
N GLY A 23 -6.39 24.60 8.30
CA GLY A 23 -6.57 23.16 8.08
C GLY A 23 -7.80 22.83 7.23
N PRO A 24 -9.01 23.29 7.59
CA PRO A 24 -10.22 23.00 6.83
C PRO A 24 -10.19 23.47 5.36
N GLU A 25 -9.64 24.66 5.08
CA GLU A 25 -9.49 25.15 3.70
C GLU A 25 -8.45 24.35 2.91
N ALA A 26 -7.35 23.95 3.56
CA ALA A 26 -6.36 23.07 2.97
C ALA A 26 -6.95 21.68 2.63
N MET A 27 -7.82 21.14 3.49
CA MET A 27 -8.53 19.88 3.25
C MET A 27 -9.52 20.02 2.09
N ALA A 28 -10.31 21.09 2.05
CA ALA A 28 -11.23 21.34 0.94
C ALA A 28 -10.48 21.41 -0.41
N ALA A 29 -9.31 22.05 -0.43
CA ALA A 29 -8.47 22.14 -1.62
C ALA A 29 -7.90 20.78 -2.07
N ILE A 30 -7.40 19.94 -1.15
CA ILE A 30 -6.84 18.63 -1.53
C ILE A 30 -7.93 17.63 -1.93
N MET A 31 -9.13 17.72 -1.34
CA MET A 31 -10.26 16.90 -1.79
C MET A 31 -10.77 17.34 -3.16
N SER A 32 -10.78 18.65 -3.42
CA SER A 32 -11.09 19.21 -4.73
C SER A 32 -10.10 18.75 -5.82
N LEU A 33 -8.84 18.46 -5.47
CA LEU A 33 -7.87 17.85 -6.38
C LEU A 33 -8.30 16.45 -6.84
N VAL A 34 -8.95 15.66 -5.98
CA VAL A 34 -9.44 14.31 -6.31
C VAL A 34 -10.55 14.38 -7.36
N ILE A 35 -11.49 15.32 -7.20
CA ILE A 35 -12.57 15.59 -8.17
C ILE A 35 -11.97 16.11 -9.48
N SER A 36 -11.02 17.04 -9.38
CA SER A 36 -10.33 17.61 -10.55
C SER A 36 -9.52 16.55 -11.32
N ALA A 37 -8.98 15.54 -10.64
CA ALA A 37 -8.26 14.42 -11.26
C ALA A 37 -9.21 13.40 -11.91
N ALA A 38 -10.44 13.28 -11.39
CA ALA A 38 -11.51 12.50 -12.00
C ALA A 38 -12.03 13.16 -13.30
N ARG A 39 -12.02 14.50 -13.37
CA ARG A 39 -12.58 15.31 -14.48
C ARG A 39 -13.99 14.88 -14.96
N PRO A 40 -14.99 14.79 -14.07
CA PRO A 40 -16.37 14.72 -14.53
C PRO A 40 -16.71 16.01 -15.31
N VAL A 41 -17.40 15.92 -16.45
CA VAL A 41 -17.83 17.07 -17.28
C VAL A 41 -19.35 17.20 -17.21
N PRO A 42 -19.92 18.42 -17.10
CA PRO A 42 -19.26 19.72 -17.04
C PRO A 42 -18.79 20.07 -15.62
N PHE A 43 -17.51 20.46 -15.49
CA PHE A 43 -16.88 20.84 -14.21
C PHE A 43 -17.01 22.36 -13.98
N SER A 44 -17.73 22.80 -12.94
CA SER A 44 -17.76 24.18 -12.45
C SER A 44 -17.15 24.30 -11.05
N ARG A 45 -16.78 25.51 -10.62
CA ARG A 45 -16.25 25.74 -9.26
C ARG A 45 -17.28 25.44 -8.17
N GLU A 46 -18.58 25.46 -8.46
CA GLU A 46 -19.63 25.10 -7.50
C GLU A 46 -19.66 23.59 -7.18
N GLN A 47 -18.93 22.77 -7.95
CA GLN A 47 -18.87 21.30 -7.80
C GLN A 47 -17.62 20.82 -7.04
N LEU A 48 -16.96 21.74 -6.35
CA LEU A 48 -15.78 21.45 -5.53
C LEU A 48 -16.16 21.21 -4.07
N VAL A 49 -15.26 20.53 -3.34
CA VAL A 49 -15.41 20.38 -1.89
C VAL A 49 -15.23 21.76 -1.26
N THR A 50 -16.21 22.17 -0.46
CA THR A 50 -16.21 23.47 0.22
C THR A 50 -15.65 23.35 1.63
N LEU A 51 -15.27 24.49 2.19
CA LEU A 51 -14.87 24.61 3.59
C LEU A 51 -15.98 24.10 4.53
N ASP A 52 -17.23 24.47 4.27
CA ASP A 52 -18.37 24.10 5.12
C ASP A 52 -18.61 22.59 5.13
N MET A 53 -18.39 21.90 4.01
CA MET A 53 -18.46 20.44 3.96
C MET A 53 -17.39 19.78 4.83
N ILE A 54 -16.17 20.32 4.84
CA ILE A 54 -15.09 19.82 5.69
C ILE A 54 -15.43 20.06 7.18
N ILE A 55 -15.91 21.24 7.52
CA ILE A 55 -16.29 21.60 8.90
C ILE A 55 -17.47 20.75 9.39
N ALA A 56 -18.46 20.49 8.53
CA ALA A 56 -19.59 19.61 8.85
C ALA A 56 -19.13 18.17 9.14
N ASN A 57 -17.99 17.77 8.57
CA ASN A 57 -17.37 16.46 8.75
C ASN A 57 -18.33 15.28 8.53
N ASP A 58 -19.18 15.39 7.49
CA ASP A 58 -19.97 14.28 6.95
C ASP A 58 -19.52 13.96 5.52
N PRO A 59 -18.48 13.13 5.34
CA PRO A 59 -17.97 12.78 4.04
C PRO A 59 -18.97 11.97 3.20
N GLN A 60 -19.87 11.21 3.83
CA GLN A 60 -20.82 10.36 3.12
C GLN A 60 -21.94 11.19 2.48
N GLU A 61 -22.55 12.08 3.26
CA GLU A 61 -23.54 13.04 2.78
C GLU A 61 -22.94 13.97 1.72
N SER A 62 -21.78 14.56 2.02
CA SER A 62 -21.15 15.51 1.10
C SER A 62 -20.81 14.89 -0.25
N VAL A 63 -20.24 13.67 -0.27
CA VAL A 63 -19.92 12.98 -1.52
C VAL A 63 -21.17 12.55 -2.27
N ARG A 64 -22.23 12.13 -1.57
CA ARG A 64 -23.51 11.79 -2.19
C ARG A 64 -24.08 13.00 -2.92
N ASP A 65 -24.09 14.16 -2.28
CA ASP A 65 -24.60 15.41 -2.86
C ASP A 65 -23.73 15.86 -4.03
N LEU A 66 -22.39 15.80 -3.89
CA LEU A 66 -21.47 16.05 -5.01
C LEU A 66 -21.76 15.11 -6.19
N CYS A 67 -22.01 13.82 -5.96
CA CYS A 67 -22.32 12.87 -7.03
C CYS A 67 -23.62 13.21 -7.78
N GLN A 68 -24.63 13.77 -7.10
CA GLN A 68 -25.85 14.24 -7.76
C GLN A 68 -25.55 15.39 -8.73
N VAL A 69 -24.64 16.29 -8.37
CA VAL A 69 -24.25 17.41 -9.23
C VAL A 69 -23.32 16.96 -10.36
N LEU A 70 -22.44 16.01 -10.11
CA LEU A 70 -21.52 15.49 -11.12
C LEU A 70 -22.26 14.77 -12.26
N ALA A 71 -23.37 14.08 -11.95
CA ALA A 71 -24.42 13.48 -12.81
C ALA A 71 -23.99 12.61 -14.02
N VAL A 72 -22.76 12.72 -14.52
CA VAL A 72 -22.26 12.11 -15.75
C VAL A 72 -20.98 11.35 -15.42
N ASP A 73 -21.02 10.03 -15.63
CA ASP A 73 -19.85 9.17 -15.53
C ASP A 73 -19.12 9.13 -16.88
N GLU A 74 -18.01 9.85 -17.00
CA GLU A 74 -17.17 9.87 -18.21
C GLU A 74 -15.76 9.28 -17.95
N PRO A 75 -15.65 7.97 -17.70
CA PRO A 75 -14.41 7.35 -17.26
C PRO A 75 -13.28 7.38 -18.28
N GLU A 76 -13.60 7.52 -19.57
CA GLU A 76 -12.62 7.62 -20.66
C GLU A 76 -11.81 8.93 -20.59
N LYS A 77 -12.36 9.95 -19.93
CA LYS A 77 -11.71 11.26 -19.75
C LYS A 77 -10.92 11.37 -18.45
N VAL A 78 -10.89 10.29 -17.65
CA VAL A 78 -10.12 10.24 -16.40
C VAL A 78 -8.64 10.36 -16.71
N VAL A 79 -8.06 11.51 -16.36
CA VAL A 79 -6.68 11.87 -16.72
C VAL A 79 -5.69 10.86 -16.15
N VAL A 80 -5.96 10.32 -14.96
CA VAL A 80 -5.09 9.33 -14.32
C VAL A 80 -5.14 7.93 -14.95
N LEU A 81 -6.06 7.67 -15.88
CA LEU A 81 -6.11 6.40 -16.64
C LEU A 81 -5.77 6.54 -18.12
N ALA A 82 -5.85 7.74 -18.67
CA ALA A 82 -5.58 7.95 -20.08
C ALA A 82 -4.15 7.53 -20.45
N LYS A 83 -4.05 6.76 -21.54
CA LYS A 83 -2.78 6.12 -21.97
C LYS A 83 -1.86 7.05 -22.74
N ASN A 84 -2.29 8.27 -23.08
CA ASN A 84 -1.47 9.24 -23.81
C ASN A 84 -0.31 9.77 -22.93
N THR A 85 0.74 10.28 -23.56
CA THR A 85 1.95 10.73 -22.84
C THR A 85 1.67 11.83 -21.79
N PRO A 86 0.88 12.89 -22.09
CA PRO A 86 0.53 13.90 -21.10
C PRO A 86 -0.18 13.34 -19.86
N SER A 87 -1.16 12.46 -20.06
CA SER A 87 -1.92 11.82 -18.97
C SER A 87 -1.06 10.90 -18.11
N ARG A 88 -0.11 10.16 -18.72
CA ARG A 88 0.87 9.38 -17.94
C ARG A 88 1.74 10.26 -17.05
N ARG A 89 2.14 11.45 -17.52
CA ARG A 89 2.90 12.41 -16.70
C ARG A 89 2.04 12.93 -15.54
N VAL A 90 0.80 13.34 -15.81
CA VAL A 90 -0.13 13.80 -14.77
C VAL A 90 -0.39 12.70 -13.74
N ARG A 91 -0.64 11.46 -14.17
CA ARG A 91 -0.80 10.31 -13.29
C ARG A 91 0.40 10.15 -12.34
N ARG A 92 1.62 10.15 -12.88
CA ARG A 92 2.85 10.03 -12.06
C ARG A 92 2.99 11.17 -11.06
N THR A 93 2.67 12.41 -11.47
CA THR A 93 2.71 13.57 -10.57
C THR A 93 1.64 13.47 -9.48
N TYR A 94 0.43 13.03 -9.82
CA TYR A 94 -0.64 12.77 -8.84
C TYR A 94 -0.23 11.68 -7.86
N GLU A 95 0.34 10.58 -8.36
CA GLU A 95 0.80 9.48 -7.53
C GLU A 95 1.93 9.91 -6.57
N ASP A 96 2.92 10.65 -7.07
CA ASP A 96 4.02 11.17 -6.26
C ASP A 96 3.55 12.22 -5.24
N PHE A 97 2.57 13.04 -5.59
CA PHE A 97 1.99 14.03 -4.68
C PHE A 97 1.37 13.36 -3.46
N TRP A 98 0.46 12.41 -3.67
CA TRP A 98 -0.21 11.71 -2.56
C TRP A 98 0.74 10.87 -1.71
N ARG A 99 1.75 10.25 -2.32
CA ARG A 99 2.81 9.56 -1.58
C ARG A 99 3.54 10.54 -0.64
N ARG A 100 3.91 11.72 -1.15
CA ARG A 100 4.62 12.76 -0.37
C ARG A 100 3.76 13.43 0.69
N VAL A 101 2.45 13.56 0.46
CA VAL A 101 1.52 14.04 1.50
C VAL A 101 1.66 13.21 2.77
N ALA A 102 1.82 11.89 2.66
CA ALA A 102 2.10 11.05 3.82
C ALA A 102 3.60 11.04 4.19
N SER A 103 4.51 10.89 3.22
CA SER A 103 5.93 10.65 3.51
C SER A 103 6.73 11.88 3.95
N GLU A 104 6.24 13.09 3.66
CA GLU A 104 6.88 14.37 3.97
C GLU A 104 6.04 15.23 4.92
N ALA A 105 4.96 14.68 5.49
CA ALA A 105 4.22 15.36 6.54
C ALA A 105 5.10 15.56 7.78
N PRO A 106 5.08 16.76 8.39
CA PRO A 106 5.70 16.97 9.70
C PRO A 106 5.11 16.06 10.77
N ASP A 107 5.90 15.70 11.80
CA ASP A 107 5.43 14.91 12.95
C ASP A 107 4.11 15.44 13.54
N VAL A 108 3.99 16.77 13.67
CA VAL A 108 2.78 17.42 14.18
C VAL A 108 1.55 17.08 13.32
N VAL A 109 1.68 17.07 11.99
CA VAL A 109 0.57 16.75 11.09
C VAL A 109 0.23 15.25 11.12
N LEU A 110 1.25 14.38 11.25
CA LEU A 110 1.06 12.93 11.28
C LEU A 110 0.43 12.42 12.58
N TYR A 111 0.81 13.02 13.71
CA TYR A 111 0.56 12.44 15.04
C TYR A 111 -0.25 13.34 15.97
N ASP A 112 -0.22 14.66 15.76
CA ASP A 112 -0.81 15.63 16.69
C ASP A 112 -2.05 16.36 16.10
N THR A 113 -2.49 16.00 14.89
CA THR A 113 -3.67 16.60 14.22
C THR A 113 -4.60 15.53 13.65
N ASP A 114 -5.85 15.91 13.37
CA ASP A 114 -6.88 15.10 12.72
C ASP A 114 -6.77 15.07 11.19
N CYS A 115 -5.62 15.46 10.62
CA CYS A 115 -5.41 15.58 9.18
C CYS A 115 -5.76 14.28 8.44
N PHE A 116 -5.17 13.15 8.83
CA PHE A 116 -5.43 11.87 8.17
C PHE A 116 -6.72 11.21 8.62
N GLU A 117 -7.19 11.53 9.83
CA GLU A 117 -8.50 11.11 10.36
C GLU A 117 -9.65 11.75 9.58
N THR A 118 -9.45 12.96 9.04
CA THR A 118 -10.37 13.62 8.13
C THR A 118 -10.16 13.10 6.70
N LEU A 119 -8.91 12.98 6.26
CA LEU A 119 -8.60 12.73 4.86
C LEU A 119 -8.99 11.31 4.39
N ILE A 120 -8.78 10.30 5.24
CA ILE A 120 -9.07 8.90 4.87
C ILE A 120 -10.57 8.65 4.67
N PRO A 121 -11.50 9.06 5.57
CA PRO A 121 -12.94 8.87 5.37
C PRO A 121 -13.49 9.57 4.12
N TRP A 122 -12.95 10.74 3.76
CA TRP A 122 -13.31 11.41 2.51
C TRP A 122 -12.87 10.63 1.28
N LEU A 123 -11.63 10.12 1.26
CA LEU A 123 -11.17 9.26 0.17
C LEU A 123 -11.94 7.94 0.11
N GLU A 124 -12.27 7.34 1.25
CA GLU A 124 -13.13 6.17 1.35
C GLU A 124 -14.49 6.45 0.67
N SER A 125 -15.18 7.51 1.11
CA SER A 125 -16.49 7.90 0.58
C SER A 125 -16.45 8.15 -0.93
N MET A 126 -15.46 8.90 -1.43
CA MET A 126 -15.25 9.11 -2.87
C MET A 126 -14.93 7.81 -3.62
N SER A 127 -14.17 6.89 -3.01
CA SER A 127 -13.84 5.59 -3.60
C SER A 127 -15.02 4.62 -3.69
N GLY A 128 -16.01 4.79 -2.80
CA GLY A 128 -17.27 4.05 -2.76
C GLY A 128 -18.40 4.66 -3.60
N SER A 129 -18.18 5.86 -4.16
CA SER A 129 -19.19 6.60 -4.93
C SER A 129 -19.72 5.84 -6.16
N PRO A 130 -20.92 6.16 -6.68
CA PRO A 130 -21.42 5.60 -7.93
C PRO A 130 -20.65 6.07 -9.17
N ILE A 131 -19.93 7.19 -9.10
CA ILE A 131 -19.18 7.78 -10.21
C ILE A 131 -17.83 7.07 -10.39
N ARG A 132 -17.65 6.31 -11.49
CA ARG A 132 -16.42 5.54 -11.73
C ARG A 132 -15.18 6.40 -11.77
N ALA A 133 -15.26 7.57 -12.42
CA ALA A 133 -14.16 8.52 -12.49
C ALA A 133 -13.62 8.91 -11.10
N LEU A 134 -14.53 9.17 -10.16
CA LEU A 134 -14.21 9.54 -8.78
C LEU A 134 -13.63 8.36 -8.01
N ARG A 135 -14.20 7.16 -8.20
CA ARG A 135 -13.65 5.95 -7.60
C ARG A 135 -12.18 5.74 -7.93
N ILE A 136 -11.82 5.92 -9.20
CA ILE A 136 -10.45 5.73 -9.66
C ILE A 136 -9.49 6.74 -9.01
N SER A 137 -9.82 8.04 -9.05
CA SER A 137 -8.90 9.06 -8.53
C SER A 137 -8.74 8.97 -7.01
N ALA A 138 -9.83 8.68 -6.29
CA ALA A 138 -9.83 8.55 -4.84
C ALA A 138 -9.11 7.27 -4.37
N SER A 139 -9.39 6.11 -4.98
CA SER A 139 -8.66 4.87 -4.67
C SER A 139 -7.17 5.02 -4.94
N LEU A 140 -6.79 5.66 -6.04
CA LEU A 140 -5.38 5.88 -6.35
C LEU A 140 -4.71 6.76 -5.29
N ALA A 141 -5.34 7.87 -4.89
CA ALA A 141 -4.84 8.74 -3.83
C ALA A 141 -4.64 7.98 -2.51
N ALA A 142 -5.68 7.26 -2.07
CA ALA A 142 -5.65 6.46 -0.85
C ALA A 142 -4.50 5.44 -0.88
N TYR A 143 -4.31 4.75 -2.01
CA TYR A 143 -3.23 3.78 -2.13
C TYR A 143 -1.84 4.39 -2.10
N ARG A 144 -1.67 5.65 -2.49
CA ARG A 144 -0.38 6.33 -2.40
C ARG A 144 -0.10 6.88 -1.01
N LEU A 145 -1.13 7.20 -0.21
CA LEU A 145 -0.93 7.52 1.21
C LEU A 145 -0.31 6.35 1.95
N VAL A 146 -0.81 5.13 1.72
CA VAL A 146 -0.26 3.90 2.32
C VAL A 146 1.22 3.72 1.96
N ASP A 147 1.60 3.96 0.70
CA ASP A 147 3.02 3.93 0.32
C ASP A 147 3.85 4.90 1.16
N GLY A 148 3.36 6.13 1.36
CA GLY A 148 4.05 7.13 2.18
C GLY A 148 4.12 6.78 3.66
N PHE A 149 3.04 6.25 4.26
CA PHE A 149 3.04 5.78 5.64
C PHE A 149 4.04 4.64 5.85
N ILE A 150 4.11 3.68 4.91
CA ILE A 150 5.08 2.59 4.95
C ILE A 150 6.51 3.12 4.85
N GLU A 151 6.77 4.13 4.02
CA GLU A 151 8.09 4.76 3.90
C GLU A 151 8.55 5.37 5.23
N VAL A 152 7.70 6.17 5.89
CA VAL A 152 8.01 6.77 7.21
C VAL A 152 8.18 5.68 8.26
N GLY A 153 7.24 4.72 8.34
CA GLY A 153 7.32 3.61 9.28
C GLY A 153 8.61 2.79 9.12
N THR A 154 9.07 2.59 7.89
CA THR A 154 10.35 1.90 7.63
C THR A 154 11.55 2.69 8.15
N GLN A 155 11.52 4.03 8.07
CA GLN A 155 12.55 4.88 8.66
C GLN A 155 12.52 4.81 10.20
N LEU A 156 11.34 4.87 10.81
CA LEU A 156 11.18 4.75 12.26
C LEU A 156 11.67 3.39 12.77
N ARG A 157 11.36 2.28 12.09
CA ARG A 157 11.85 0.94 12.46
C ARG A 157 13.37 0.84 12.42
N LYS A 158 14.03 1.48 11.44
CA LYS A 158 15.50 1.56 11.40
C LYS A 158 16.06 2.32 12.60
N GLN A 159 15.45 3.44 12.97
CA GLN A 159 15.84 4.22 14.14
C GLN A 159 15.62 3.43 15.43
N LEU A 160 14.45 2.80 15.58
CA LEU A 160 14.09 1.94 16.71
C LEU A 160 15.12 0.83 16.89
N ALA A 161 15.48 0.10 15.82
CA ALA A 161 16.49 -0.94 15.89
C ALA A 161 17.86 -0.44 16.38
N SER A 162 18.25 0.78 16.01
CA SER A 162 19.49 1.42 16.50
C SER A 162 19.41 1.78 17.99
N ILE A 163 18.34 2.47 18.40
CA ILE A 163 18.14 2.92 19.78
C ILE A 163 17.96 1.72 20.72
N GLN A 164 17.27 0.67 20.28
CA GLN A 164 17.12 -0.57 21.03
C GLN A 164 18.47 -1.25 21.31
N ARG A 165 19.41 -1.23 20.35
CA ARG A 165 20.77 -1.75 20.56
C ARG A 165 21.55 -0.91 21.57
N GLN A 166 21.39 0.42 21.56
CA GLN A 166 21.99 1.31 22.55
C GLN A 166 21.43 1.05 23.95
N LEU A 167 20.10 0.92 24.07
CA LEU A 167 19.42 0.61 25.32
C LEU A 167 19.89 -0.74 25.89
N ASN A 168 20.02 -1.76 25.04
CA ASN A 168 20.52 -3.08 25.45
C ASN A 168 21.97 -3.02 25.95
N THR A 169 22.81 -2.17 25.34
CA THR A 169 24.20 -1.95 25.78
C THR A 169 24.24 -1.26 27.14
N GLU A 170 23.40 -0.25 27.35
CA GLU A 170 23.30 0.45 28.62
C GLU A 170 22.77 -0.46 29.73
N ARG A 171 21.75 -1.27 29.45
CA ARG A 171 21.26 -2.32 30.37
C ARG A 171 22.36 -3.28 30.80
N ARG A 172 23.24 -3.68 29.86
CA ARG A 172 24.41 -4.53 30.19
C ARG A 172 25.41 -3.81 31.08
N ARG A 173 25.71 -2.53 30.83
CA ARG A 173 26.60 -1.70 31.65
C ARG A 173 26.07 -1.51 33.07
N SER A 174 24.78 -1.26 33.23
CA SER A 174 24.12 -1.19 34.55
C SER A 174 23.95 -2.55 35.22
N GLY A 175 24.39 -3.64 34.59
CA GLY A 175 24.29 -5.00 35.14
C GLY A 175 22.85 -5.51 35.26
N ILE A 176 21.92 -4.98 34.45
CA ILE A 176 20.48 -5.32 34.35
C ILE A 176 20.25 -6.43 33.30
N SER A 177 21.32 -7.06 32.80
CA SER A 177 21.21 -8.17 31.84
C SER A 177 20.20 -9.23 32.29
N GLN A 178 19.27 -9.62 31.41
CA GLN A 178 18.57 -10.90 31.52
C GLN A 178 19.65 -11.99 31.56
N ARG A 179 19.91 -12.55 32.74
CA ARG A 179 20.70 -13.78 32.87
C ARG A 179 19.73 -14.92 32.61
N ASN A 180 19.95 -15.68 31.55
CA ASN A 180 19.27 -16.96 31.34
C ASN A 180 19.41 -17.80 32.60
N ASP A 181 18.28 -18.25 33.14
CA ASP A 181 18.15 -18.87 34.46
C ASP A 181 18.72 -20.31 34.53
N SER A 182 19.44 -20.77 33.50
CA SER A 182 19.91 -22.16 33.39
C SER A 182 21.23 -22.46 34.11
N THR A 183 21.90 -21.50 34.75
CA THR A 183 23.21 -21.73 35.41
C THR A 183 23.28 -21.35 36.90
N ARG A 184 22.14 -21.06 37.54
CA ARG A 184 22.11 -20.51 38.92
C ARG A 184 21.82 -21.52 40.04
N VAL A 185 22.09 -22.82 39.85
CA VAL A 185 21.96 -23.80 40.95
C VAL A 185 23.22 -23.91 41.81
N ALA A 186 24.40 -23.46 41.35
CA ALA A 186 25.66 -23.83 42.03
C ALA A 186 26.29 -22.81 43.01
N LYS A 187 25.82 -21.56 43.14
CA LYS A 187 26.42 -20.59 44.09
C LYS A 187 25.37 -19.74 44.79
N LYS A 188 24.71 -20.31 45.79
CA LYS A 188 23.90 -19.56 46.77
C LYS A 188 24.37 -19.89 48.18
N ARG A 189 25.58 -19.46 48.53
CA ARG A 189 26.01 -19.26 49.92
C ARG A 189 26.83 -17.97 50.03
N ALA A 190 26.45 -17.15 51.00
CA ALA A 190 27.07 -15.91 51.46
C ALA A 190 26.89 -14.63 50.58
N ALA A 191 25.78 -13.93 50.79
CA ALA A 191 25.74 -12.46 50.90
C ALA A 191 24.32 -11.99 51.30
N GLN A 192 24.08 -11.83 52.61
CA GLN A 192 23.01 -10.97 53.10
C GLN A 192 23.51 -9.52 52.99
N GLY A 193 23.11 -8.83 51.93
CA GLY A 193 23.36 -7.40 51.74
C GLY A 193 22.27 -6.85 50.83
N LYS A 194 21.60 -5.77 51.27
CA LYS A 194 20.49 -5.08 50.58
C LYS A 194 20.60 -5.21 49.05
N GLU A 195 19.70 -5.98 48.44
CA GLU A 195 19.50 -5.98 46.99
C GLU A 195 18.99 -4.59 46.59
N LYS A 196 19.92 -3.65 46.35
CA LYS A 196 19.60 -2.41 45.63
C LYS A 196 19.02 -2.84 44.29
N LYS A 197 17.71 -2.60 44.08
CA LYS A 197 17.08 -2.69 42.76
C LYS A 197 17.99 -1.97 41.78
N LYS A 198 18.55 -2.71 40.82
CA LYS A 198 19.38 -2.12 39.77
C LYS A 198 18.45 -1.32 38.86
N GLU A 199 18.42 -0.02 39.08
CA GLU A 199 17.67 0.90 38.21
C GLU A 199 18.48 1.24 36.96
N LEU A 200 17.77 1.50 35.87
CA LEU A 200 18.34 2.08 34.65
C LEU A 200 18.98 3.44 34.98
N SER A 201 20.13 3.71 34.37
CA SER A 201 20.74 5.04 34.37
C SER A 201 19.76 6.07 33.77
N SER A 202 19.95 7.37 34.05
CA SER A 202 19.13 8.44 33.45
C SER A 202 19.13 8.34 31.91
N LYS A 203 20.31 8.11 31.31
CA LYS A 203 20.45 7.82 29.87
C LYS A 203 19.67 6.57 29.43
N GLY A 204 19.67 5.52 30.25
CA GLY A 204 18.88 4.31 29.99
C GLY A 204 17.37 4.55 30.04
N LYS A 205 16.89 5.43 30.93
CA LYS A 205 15.49 5.84 31.01
C LYS A 205 15.09 6.67 29.78
N GLU A 206 15.92 7.62 29.35
CA GLU A 206 15.71 8.40 28.11
C GLU A 206 15.63 7.53 26.86
N LEU A 207 16.56 6.57 26.71
CA LEU A 207 16.56 5.63 25.58
C LEU A 207 15.30 4.74 25.60
N ALA A 208 14.84 4.32 26.78
CA ALA A 208 13.60 3.55 26.92
C ALA A 208 12.38 4.38 26.47
N ASN A 209 12.26 5.62 26.96
CA ASN A 209 11.18 6.52 26.54
C ASN A 209 11.18 6.75 25.02
N LYS A 210 12.37 6.87 24.39
CA LYS A 210 12.46 7.05 22.95
C LYS A 210 12.08 5.80 22.16
N VAL A 211 12.37 4.61 22.69
CA VAL A 211 11.88 3.34 22.11
C VAL A 211 10.36 3.32 22.15
N ASP A 212 9.75 3.67 23.29
CA ASP A 212 8.30 3.66 23.44
C ASP A 212 7.65 4.67 22.48
N GLU A 213 8.16 5.91 22.40
CA GLU A 213 7.69 6.94 21.46
C GLU A 213 7.73 6.48 20.00
N LEU A 214 8.87 5.95 19.54
CA LEU A 214 9.02 5.48 18.15
C LEU A 214 8.16 4.25 17.86
N THR A 215 7.94 3.39 18.87
CA THR A 215 7.06 2.22 18.73
C THR A 215 5.62 2.66 18.55
N THR A 216 5.14 3.60 19.37
CA THR A 216 3.80 4.19 19.26
C THR A 216 3.60 4.85 17.89
N LYS A 217 4.51 5.75 17.48
CA LYS A 217 4.46 6.40 16.16
C LYS A 217 4.43 5.42 14.99
N ASN A 218 5.22 4.34 15.07
CA ASN A 218 5.19 3.30 14.04
C ASN A 218 3.87 2.51 14.04
N SER A 219 3.28 2.27 15.22
CA SER A 219 1.98 1.62 15.35
C SER A 219 0.86 2.45 14.74
N GLU A 220 0.84 3.76 14.98
CA GLU A 220 -0.15 4.69 14.40
C GLU A 220 -0.09 4.72 12.87
N LEU A 221 1.12 4.79 12.29
CA LEU A 221 1.28 4.68 10.82
C LEU A 221 0.79 3.34 10.26
N THR A 222 0.96 2.26 11.03
CA THR A 222 0.48 0.93 10.64
C THR A 222 -1.05 0.89 10.69
N GLU A 223 -1.67 1.51 11.70
CA GLU A 223 -3.12 1.62 11.81
C GLU A 223 -3.73 2.49 10.70
N LEU A 224 -3.11 3.61 10.34
CA LEU A 224 -3.54 4.42 9.18
C LEU A 224 -3.46 3.63 7.88
N SER A 225 -2.39 2.84 7.71
CA SER A 225 -2.23 1.95 6.56
C SER A 225 -3.32 0.87 6.51
N ASP A 226 -3.62 0.23 7.64
CA ASP A 226 -4.65 -0.80 7.74
C ASP A 226 -6.06 -0.21 7.59
N GLY A 227 -6.28 1.02 8.08
CA GLY A 227 -7.50 1.79 7.86
C GLY A 227 -7.82 1.92 6.37
N VAL A 228 -6.87 2.38 5.55
CA VAL A 228 -7.04 2.50 4.10
C VAL A 228 -7.21 1.12 3.44
N TYR A 229 -6.46 0.11 3.88
CA TYR A 229 -6.61 -1.25 3.38
C TYR A 229 -8.05 -1.76 3.59
N ARG A 230 -8.57 -1.67 4.81
CA ARG A 230 -9.92 -2.12 5.16
C ARG A 230 -11.02 -1.30 4.49
N SER A 231 -10.89 0.02 4.48
CA SER A 231 -11.93 0.91 3.96
C SER A 231 -11.97 0.99 2.43
N THR A 232 -10.79 1.00 1.80
CA THR A 232 -10.67 1.26 0.36
C THR A 232 -10.26 0.00 -0.40
N PHE A 233 -9.18 -0.69 -0.03
CA PHE A 233 -8.72 -1.83 -0.83
C PHE A 233 -9.76 -2.97 -0.86
N ILE A 234 -10.33 -3.34 0.30
CA ILE A 234 -11.32 -4.41 0.40
C ILE A 234 -12.54 -4.13 -0.48
N GLY A 235 -13.03 -2.89 -0.55
CA GLY A 235 -14.15 -2.56 -1.42
C GLY A 235 -13.79 -2.55 -2.91
N ARG A 236 -12.53 -2.35 -3.29
CA ARG A 236 -12.13 -2.00 -4.67
C ARG A 236 -11.45 -3.11 -5.46
N TYR A 237 -10.81 -4.09 -4.80
CA TYR A 237 -10.21 -5.24 -5.51
C TYR A 237 -11.25 -6.07 -6.28
N HIS A 238 -12.52 -5.99 -5.88
CA HIS A 238 -13.69 -6.65 -6.47
C HIS A 238 -14.71 -5.67 -7.08
N ASP A 239 -14.28 -4.45 -7.40
CA ASP A 239 -15.12 -3.43 -8.04
C ASP A 239 -15.74 -3.93 -9.35
N ILE A 240 -16.92 -3.42 -9.70
CA ILE A 240 -17.64 -3.78 -10.93
C ILE A 240 -16.78 -3.51 -12.18
N TYR A 241 -15.87 -2.53 -12.11
CA TYR A 241 -15.06 -2.10 -13.24
C TYR A 241 -13.64 -2.66 -13.21
N ALA A 242 -13.24 -3.30 -14.30
CA ALA A 242 -11.94 -3.96 -14.47
C ALA A 242 -10.72 -3.06 -14.19
N ASN A 243 -10.78 -1.79 -14.59
CA ASN A 243 -9.69 -0.83 -14.41
C ASN A 243 -9.43 -0.54 -12.92
N VAL A 244 -10.48 -0.43 -12.10
CA VAL A 244 -10.34 -0.22 -10.66
C VAL A 244 -9.68 -1.44 -10.04
N ARG A 245 -10.19 -2.65 -10.33
CA ARG A 245 -9.61 -3.91 -9.84
C ARG A 245 -8.15 -4.10 -10.24
N SER A 246 -7.83 -3.82 -11.51
CA SER A 246 -6.45 -3.90 -12.02
C SER A 246 -5.52 -2.87 -11.38
N MET A 247 -6.04 -1.74 -10.89
CA MET A 247 -5.25 -0.73 -10.20
C MET A 247 -5.01 -1.08 -8.72
N SER A 248 -5.96 -1.76 -8.07
CA SER A 248 -5.83 -2.21 -6.68
C SER A 248 -4.75 -3.27 -6.49
N LEU A 249 -4.60 -4.18 -7.45
CA LEU A 249 -3.63 -5.29 -7.37
C LEU A 249 -2.16 -4.82 -7.22
N PRO A 250 -1.64 -3.90 -8.07
CA PRO A 250 -0.30 -3.36 -7.90
C PRO A 250 -0.08 -2.60 -6.58
N ALA A 251 -1.13 -1.99 -6.01
CA ALA A 251 -1.03 -1.32 -4.72
C ALA A 251 -0.73 -2.34 -3.61
N LEU A 252 -1.54 -3.39 -3.50
CA LEU A 252 -1.30 -4.48 -2.53
C LEU A 252 0.07 -5.14 -2.73
N GLY A 253 0.42 -5.48 -3.97
CA GLY A 253 1.73 -6.05 -4.26
C GLY A 253 2.90 -5.13 -3.89
N GLY A 254 2.72 -3.81 -4.03
CA GLY A 254 3.67 -2.81 -3.56
C GLY A 254 3.81 -2.84 -2.03
N TRP A 255 2.70 -2.84 -1.30
CA TRP A 255 2.70 -2.87 0.17
C TRP A 255 3.36 -4.13 0.72
N ILE A 256 3.07 -5.31 0.14
CA ILE A 256 3.75 -6.57 0.47
C ILE A 256 5.27 -6.44 0.30
N MET A 257 5.71 -5.83 -0.81
CA MET A 257 7.13 -5.68 -1.09
C MET A 257 7.84 -4.64 -0.23
N MET A 258 7.12 -3.61 0.23
CA MET A 258 7.64 -2.50 1.04
C MET A 258 7.59 -2.81 2.55
N PHE A 259 6.57 -3.54 3.01
CA PHE A 259 6.36 -3.90 4.40
C PHE A 259 5.92 -5.37 4.56
N PRO A 260 6.80 -6.34 4.25
CA PRO A 260 6.46 -7.75 4.27
C PRO A 260 6.05 -8.24 5.65
N ASP A 261 6.63 -7.72 6.74
CA ASP A 261 6.29 -8.14 8.11
C ASP A 261 4.80 -7.91 8.44
N GLN A 262 4.14 -6.96 7.77
CA GLN A 262 2.72 -6.64 7.96
C GLN A 262 1.81 -7.29 6.90
N PHE A 263 2.24 -7.36 5.64
CA PHE A 263 1.37 -7.72 4.52
C PHE A 263 1.70 -9.07 3.86
N LEU A 264 2.87 -9.67 4.10
CA LEU A 264 3.27 -10.93 3.45
C LEU A 264 2.71 -12.15 4.20
N ASP A 265 1.42 -12.38 4.03
CA ASP A 265 0.71 -13.54 4.60
C ASP A 265 -0.39 -14.06 3.65
N ASP A 266 -0.96 -15.21 3.98
CA ASP A 266 -2.04 -15.82 3.19
C ASP A 266 -3.32 -14.98 3.14
N THR A 267 -3.57 -14.13 4.15
CA THR A 267 -4.77 -13.30 4.23
C THR A 267 -4.76 -12.19 3.18
N HIS A 268 -3.59 -11.67 2.85
CA HIS A 268 -3.34 -10.67 1.81
C HIS A 268 -3.01 -11.32 0.46
N ASN A 269 -2.12 -12.32 0.43
CA ASN A 269 -1.66 -12.94 -0.82
C ASN A 269 -2.81 -13.51 -1.66
N LYS A 270 -3.87 -14.04 -1.01
CA LYS A 270 -5.03 -14.63 -1.67
C LYS A 270 -5.69 -13.73 -2.72
N TYR A 271 -5.67 -12.40 -2.56
CA TYR A 271 -6.35 -11.49 -3.49
C TYR A 271 -5.72 -11.57 -4.89
N THR A 272 -4.39 -11.63 -4.98
CA THR A 272 -3.74 -11.87 -6.27
C THR A 272 -4.20 -13.20 -6.88
N GLY A 273 -4.29 -14.26 -6.07
CA GLY A 273 -4.70 -15.60 -6.51
C GLY A 273 -6.13 -15.65 -7.03
N TRP A 274 -7.07 -15.03 -6.33
CA TRP A 274 -8.47 -14.95 -6.74
C TRP A 274 -8.63 -14.24 -8.10
N LEU A 275 -7.88 -13.15 -8.31
CA LEU A 275 -7.93 -12.38 -9.54
C LEU A 275 -7.17 -13.01 -10.73
N LEU A 276 -6.54 -14.18 -10.58
CA LEU A 276 -6.08 -14.98 -11.74
C LEU A 276 -7.28 -15.53 -12.55
N SER A 277 -8.43 -15.69 -11.91
CA SER A 277 -9.68 -16.18 -12.52
C SER A 277 -10.66 -15.06 -12.86
N ASP A 278 -10.15 -13.83 -12.97
CA ASP A 278 -10.96 -12.67 -13.34
C ASP A 278 -11.61 -12.83 -14.73
N LYS A 279 -12.83 -12.31 -14.91
CA LYS A 279 -13.50 -12.25 -16.21
C LYS A 279 -12.74 -11.38 -17.23
N ASP A 280 -12.10 -10.30 -16.76
CA ASP A 280 -11.43 -9.32 -17.62
C ASP A 280 -9.93 -9.64 -17.78
N ALA A 281 -9.47 -9.70 -19.02
CA ALA A 281 -8.07 -10.05 -19.35
C ALA A 281 -7.04 -9.11 -18.70
N VAL A 282 -7.35 -7.81 -18.63
CA VAL A 282 -6.46 -6.82 -18.00
C VAL A 282 -6.19 -7.12 -16.53
N VAL A 283 -7.19 -7.64 -15.79
CA VAL A 283 -7.04 -7.97 -14.38
C VAL A 283 -6.24 -9.25 -14.21
N ARG A 284 -6.53 -10.29 -15.02
CA ARG A 284 -5.75 -11.54 -15.02
C ARG A 284 -4.26 -11.30 -15.29
N LYS A 285 -3.97 -10.51 -16.34
CA LYS A 285 -2.60 -10.11 -16.69
C LYS A 285 -1.94 -9.38 -15.53
N THR A 286 -2.62 -8.40 -14.95
CA THR A 286 -2.08 -7.61 -13.83
C THR A 286 -1.78 -8.50 -12.62
N SER A 287 -2.67 -9.45 -12.30
CA SER A 287 -2.44 -10.41 -11.22
C SER A 287 -1.16 -11.23 -11.44
N LEU A 288 -0.97 -11.75 -12.65
CA LEU A 288 0.26 -12.47 -13.02
C LEU A 288 1.52 -11.60 -12.88
N GLU A 289 1.47 -10.34 -13.35
CA GLU A 289 2.61 -9.42 -13.28
C GLU A 289 2.98 -9.07 -11.82
N VAL A 290 1.97 -8.86 -10.97
CA VAL A 290 2.17 -8.57 -9.54
C VAL A 290 2.75 -9.80 -8.84
N LEU A 291 2.18 -10.99 -9.04
CA LEU A 291 2.70 -12.23 -8.48
C LEU A 291 4.14 -12.48 -8.92
N HIS A 292 4.42 -12.36 -10.23
CA HIS A 292 5.76 -12.55 -10.78
C HIS A 292 6.77 -11.57 -10.16
N ARG A 293 6.39 -10.31 -9.93
CA ARG A 293 7.26 -9.32 -9.26
C ARG A 293 7.57 -9.72 -7.82
N MET A 294 6.59 -10.20 -7.06
CA MET A 294 6.78 -10.62 -5.67
C MET A 294 7.68 -11.87 -5.59
N LEU A 295 7.44 -12.87 -6.45
CA LEU A 295 8.21 -14.12 -6.46
C LEU A 295 9.66 -13.94 -6.90
N LYS A 296 10.04 -12.82 -7.53
CA LYS A 296 11.47 -12.49 -7.76
C LYS A 296 12.27 -12.37 -6.48
N LYS A 297 11.64 -12.07 -5.34
CA LYS A 297 12.29 -12.10 -4.04
C LYS A 297 12.30 -13.54 -3.51
N LYS A 298 13.48 -14.17 -3.56
CA LYS A 298 13.68 -15.58 -3.13
C LYS A 298 13.17 -15.84 -1.70
N GLU A 299 13.31 -14.87 -0.82
CA GLU A 299 12.84 -14.91 0.57
C GLU A 299 11.31 -15.06 0.70
N TYR A 300 10.53 -14.72 -0.32
CA TYR A 300 9.06 -14.81 -0.27
C TYR A 300 8.52 -16.19 -0.64
N PHE A 301 9.34 -17.09 -1.20
CA PHE A 301 8.85 -18.39 -1.68
C PHE A 301 8.18 -19.23 -0.58
N ALA A 302 8.73 -19.22 0.64
CA ALA A 302 8.12 -19.93 1.76
C ALA A 302 6.70 -19.41 2.06
N ASN A 303 6.52 -18.08 2.05
CA ASN A 303 5.21 -17.44 2.23
C ASN A 303 4.23 -17.70 1.08
N PHE A 304 4.73 -18.07 -0.11
CA PHE A 304 3.91 -18.40 -1.28
C PHE A 304 3.75 -19.91 -1.51
N GLU A 305 4.26 -20.79 -0.64
CA GLU A 305 4.18 -22.25 -0.88
C GLU A 305 2.73 -22.73 -0.95
N THR A 306 1.93 -22.46 0.10
CA THR A 306 0.49 -22.78 0.15
C THR A 306 -0.28 -22.10 -0.98
N TYR A 307 0.06 -20.84 -1.26
CA TYR A 307 -0.53 -20.09 -2.37
C TYR A 307 -0.29 -20.80 -3.71
N LEU A 308 0.95 -21.19 -4.01
CA LEU A 308 1.32 -21.79 -5.28
C LEU A 308 0.71 -23.19 -5.40
N GLN A 309 0.65 -23.98 -4.33
CA GLN A 309 -0.09 -25.25 -4.33
C GLN A 309 -1.56 -25.05 -4.72
N ARG A 310 -2.19 -23.96 -4.25
CA ARG A 310 -3.58 -23.65 -4.57
C ARG A 310 -3.78 -23.10 -5.97
N PHE A 311 -2.94 -22.18 -6.43
CA PHE A 311 -3.22 -21.37 -7.63
C PHE A 311 -2.36 -21.72 -8.86
N CYS A 312 -1.32 -22.55 -8.73
CA CYS A 312 -0.41 -22.83 -9.85
C CYS A 312 -1.12 -23.49 -11.04
N HIS A 313 -2.10 -24.38 -10.80
CA HIS A 313 -2.92 -24.96 -11.87
C HIS A 313 -3.57 -23.88 -12.75
N ARG A 314 -4.08 -22.80 -12.13
CA ARG A 314 -4.72 -21.70 -12.84
C ARG A 314 -3.71 -20.88 -13.64
N ILE A 315 -2.49 -20.72 -13.14
CA ILE A 315 -1.40 -20.08 -13.89
C ILE A 315 -1.06 -20.87 -15.15
N ILE A 316 -1.01 -22.20 -15.05
CA ILE A 316 -0.79 -23.11 -16.19
C ILE A 316 -1.92 -22.99 -17.21
N ASP A 317 -3.18 -23.03 -16.77
CA ASP A 317 -4.33 -22.88 -17.67
C ASP A 317 -4.33 -21.54 -18.42
N MET A 318 -3.74 -20.50 -17.81
CA MET A 318 -3.60 -19.21 -18.48
C MET A 318 -2.52 -19.18 -19.56
N ALA A 319 -1.63 -20.17 -19.69
CA ALA A 319 -0.74 -20.25 -20.84
C ALA A 319 -1.52 -20.47 -22.15
N CYS A 320 -2.72 -21.06 -22.09
CA CYS A 320 -3.65 -21.19 -23.21
C CYS A 320 -4.78 -20.12 -23.16
N ASN A 321 -4.54 -18.95 -22.58
CA ASN A 321 -5.60 -17.93 -22.48
C ASN A 321 -6.01 -17.42 -23.87
N LYS A 322 -7.29 -17.10 -24.04
CA LYS A 322 -7.81 -16.46 -25.27
C LYS A 322 -7.19 -15.09 -25.58
N ASP A 323 -6.66 -14.42 -24.55
CA ASP A 323 -5.90 -13.18 -24.71
C ASP A 323 -4.41 -13.49 -24.73
N ASP A 324 -3.75 -13.24 -25.85
CA ASP A 324 -2.32 -13.53 -26.07
C ASP A 324 -1.42 -12.83 -25.06
N THR A 325 -1.81 -11.64 -24.59
CA THR A 325 -1.01 -10.91 -23.62
C THR A 325 -1.08 -11.55 -22.23
N VAL A 326 -2.22 -12.16 -21.86
CA VAL A 326 -2.35 -13.00 -20.67
C VAL A 326 -1.55 -14.28 -20.86
N ALA A 327 -1.69 -14.96 -22.00
CA ALA A 327 -0.96 -16.19 -22.32
C ALA A 327 0.56 -16.02 -22.22
N ALA A 328 1.11 -15.02 -22.89
CA ALA A 328 2.52 -14.70 -22.84
C ALA A 328 3.00 -14.35 -21.41
N THR A 329 2.16 -13.68 -20.60
CA THR A 329 2.49 -13.37 -19.20
C THR A 329 2.49 -14.62 -18.33
N ALA A 330 1.55 -15.54 -18.55
CA ALA A 330 1.48 -16.81 -17.84
C ALA A 330 2.69 -17.69 -18.16
N ILE A 331 3.05 -17.83 -19.44
CA ILE A 331 4.23 -18.57 -19.89
C ILE A 331 5.49 -18.01 -19.22
N ARG A 332 5.66 -16.68 -19.16
CA ARG A 332 6.79 -16.06 -18.43
C ARG A 332 6.79 -16.41 -16.95
N SER A 333 5.63 -16.40 -16.29
CA SER A 333 5.52 -16.78 -14.87
C SER A 333 5.84 -18.25 -14.65
N ILE A 334 5.40 -19.14 -15.53
CA ILE A 334 5.70 -20.58 -15.44
C ILE A 334 7.19 -20.83 -15.65
N ASN A 335 7.78 -20.22 -16.67
CA ASN A 335 9.22 -20.32 -16.92
C ASN A 335 10.04 -19.86 -15.71
N PHE A 336 9.57 -18.83 -15.01
CA PHE A 336 10.19 -18.39 -13.76
C PHE A 336 10.04 -19.41 -12.62
N LEU A 337 8.94 -20.16 -12.56
CA LEU A 337 8.69 -21.17 -11.52
C LEU A 337 9.43 -22.50 -11.77
N LEU A 338 9.76 -22.84 -13.01
CA LEU A 338 10.40 -24.12 -13.37
C LEU A 338 11.67 -24.43 -12.54
N PRO A 339 12.64 -23.51 -12.36
CA PRO A 339 13.83 -23.77 -11.55
C PRO A 339 13.53 -23.99 -10.06
N HIS A 340 12.34 -23.57 -9.59
CA HIS A 340 11.90 -23.70 -8.21
C HIS A 340 11.01 -24.94 -7.99
N ASN A 341 10.76 -25.73 -9.03
CA ASN A 341 9.93 -26.93 -8.99
C ASN A 341 10.72 -28.19 -8.56
N SER A 342 11.61 -28.08 -7.58
CA SER A 342 12.56 -29.14 -7.22
C SER A 342 11.94 -30.45 -6.72
N THR A 343 10.63 -30.47 -6.45
CA THR A 343 9.88 -31.63 -5.93
C THR A 343 8.68 -32.02 -6.80
N ASP A 344 8.54 -31.44 -8.00
CA ASP A 344 7.36 -31.59 -8.88
C ASP A 344 6.00 -31.23 -8.22
N LYS A 345 6.04 -30.59 -7.05
CA LYS A 345 4.85 -30.20 -6.29
C LYS A 345 4.11 -29.01 -6.91
N LEU A 346 4.79 -28.18 -7.69
CA LEU A 346 4.22 -26.96 -8.26
C LEU A 346 3.77 -27.20 -9.71
N LEU A 347 4.62 -27.83 -10.52
CA LEU A 347 4.38 -28.14 -11.92
C LEU A 347 4.60 -29.64 -12.14
N ARG A 348 3.57 -30.37 -12.58
CA ARG A 348 3.74 -31.79 -12.95
C ARG A 348 4.36 -31.91 -14.34
N PRO A 349 5.16 -32.96 -14.63
CA PRO A 349 5.76 -33.16 -15.95
C PRO A 349 4.77 -33.10 -17.12
N ALA A 350 3.57 -33.67 -16.98
CA ALA A 350 2.52 -33.61 -18.00
C ALA A 350 2.02 -32.18 -18.29
N GLN A 351 2.04 -31.29 -17.29
CA GLN A 351 1.66 -29.89 -17.46
C GLN A 351 2.76 -29.10 -18.19
N ILE A 352 4.03 -29.46 -17.96
CA ILE A 352 5.17 -28.87 -18.68
C ILE A 352 5.13 -29.27 -20.15
N ALA A 353 4.89 -30.55 -20.45
CA ALA A 353 4.75 -31.05 -21.82
C ALA A 353 3.66 -30.30 -22.59
N ARG A 354 2.46 -30.13 -21.99
CA ARG A 354 1.35 -29.37 -22.59
C ARG A 354 1.72 -27.92 -22.93
N ILE A 355 2.61 -27.29 -22.17
CA ILE A 355 3.08 -25.92 -22.46
C ILE A 355 4.08 -25.92 -23.62
N CYS A 356 4.96 -26.93 -23.69
CA CYS A 356 5.84 -27.12 -24.83
C CYS A 356 5.04 -27.35 -26.12
N ASP A 357 3.93 -28.08 -26.04
CA ASP A 357 3.04 -28.31 -27.18
C ASP A 357 2.45 -26.99 -27.71
N ILE A 358 2.12 -26.01 -26.86
CA ILE A 358 1.68 -24.65 -27.31
C ILE A 358 2.74 -23.98 -28.17
N ALA A 359 4.04 -24.17 -27.86
CA ALA A 359 5.12 -23.59 -28.66
C ALA A 359 5.33 -24.30 -30.01
N LEU A 360 4.74 -25.50 -30.18
CA LEU A 360 4.82 -26.35 -31.36
C LEU A 360 3.50 -26.39 -32.15
N GLU A 361 2.40 -25.93 -31.57
CA GLU A 361 1.15 -25.68 -32.28
C GLU A 361 1.39 -24.55 -33.28
N ASP A 362 1.19 -24.83 -34.57
CA ASP A 362 1.12 -23.82 -35.61
C ASP A 362 -0.02 -22.86 -35.25
N HIS A 363 0.31 -21.74 -34.62
CA HIS A 363 -0.61 -20.63 -34.55
C HIS A 363 -0.75 -20.11 -35.98
N PRO A 364 -1.95 -20.15 -36.59
CA PRO A 364 -2.20 -19.42 -37.82
C PRO A 364 -2.11 -17.94 -37.44
N THR A 365 -0.89 -17.40 -37.49
CA THR A 365 -0.67 -15.97 -37.39
C THR A 365 -1.05 -15.38 -38.74
N ASP A 366 -1.98 -14.42 -38.67
CA ASP A 366 -2.56 -13.68 -39.78
C ASP A 366 -1.54 -13.28 -40.85
N VAL A 367 -1.90 -13.56 -42.10
CA VAL A 367 -1.42 -12.87 -43.31
C VAL A 367 -2.01 -11.46 -43.35
#